data_AF-A0A924Q9T8-F1
#
_entry.id   AF-A0A924Q9T8-F1
#
_cell.length_a   1.000
_cell.length_b   1.000
_cell.length_c   1.000
_cell.angle_alpha   90.00
_cell.angle_beta   90.00
_cell.angle_gamma   90.00
#
_symmetry.space_group_name_H-M   'P 1'
#
loop_
_entity.id
_entity.type
_entity.pdbx_description
1 polymer ?
#
loop_
_entity_poly.entity_id
_entity_poly.type
_entity_poly.pdbx_seq_one_letter_code
_entity_poly.pdbx_strand_id
1 'polypeptide(L)'
;MTTLSFATVWGDTPSSSNFVMPASVINSGGGDMASTNYKLSSSLGDSTFGARQSSANLALSPGFWPTVIGVTQGCVLDIDGDQTISATSDGLMLLRAMLGLTGDAVTAGATVPNANARKTWQQIAPYVHLAALDLDGSGDTSAATDGVLLLRVMFGLTGSAVTQGVVAAGGRSWNDIRTYLNTYCGGNFSP
;
A
#
# COMPACT_ATOMS: atom_id res chain seq x y z
N MET A 1 0.93 -22.96 -51.10
CA MET A 1 1.27 -21.57 -50.73
C MET A 1 -0.01 -20.93 -50.23
N THR A 2 -0.19 -20.89 -48.91
CA THR A 2 -1.20 -20.05 -48.26
C THR A 2 -0.76 -19.86 -46.82
N THR A 3 -0.11 -18.72 -46.60
CA THR A 3 0.07 -18.12 -45.28
C THR A 3 -1.31 -17.85 -44.68
N LEU A 4 -1.56 -18.38 -43.49
CA LEU A 4 -2.66 -17.92 -42.63
C LEU A 4 -2.07 -17.08 -41.52
N SER A 5 -2.41 -15.80 -41.59
CA SER A 5 -2.08 -14.71 -40.68
C SER A 5 -2.71 -14.96 -39.31
N PHE A 6 -1.95 -14.81 -38.22
CA PHE A 6 -2.54 -14.69 -36.88
C PHE A 6 -3.09 -13.28 -36.70
N ALA A 7 -4.32 -13.08 -37.15
CA ALA A 7 -5.16 -12.00 -36.65
C ALA A 7 -5.57 -12.38 -35.23
N THR A 8 -5.13 -11.59 -34.24
CA THR A 8 -5.72 -11.43 -32.90
C THR A 8 -5.99 -12.73 -32.14
N VAL A 9 -5.31 -12.92 -31.01
CA VAL A 9 -5.54 -14.05 -30.09
C VAL A 9 -7.03 -14.20 -29.77
N TRP A 10 -7.70 -15.17 -30.42
CA TRP A 10 -9.05 -15.60 -30.11
C TRP A 10 -8.99 -17.09 -29.75
N GLY A 11 -9.04 -17.38 -28.45
CA GLY A 11 -9.72 -18.56 -27.93
C GLY A 11 -8.96 -19.89 -27.79
N ASP A 12 -7.76 -20.07 -28.32
CA ASP A 12 -7.05 -21.34 -28.13
C ASP A 12 -6.23 -21.36 -26.82
N THR A 13 -6.71 -22.12 -25.84
CA THR A 13 -5.99 -22.45 -24.60
C THR A 13 -4.67 -23.16 -24.93
N PRO A 14 -3.51 -22.69 -24.45
CA PRO A 14 -2.28 -23.46 -24.51
C PRO A 14 -2.47 -24.71 -23.63
N SER A 15 -2.60 -25.88 -24.25
CA SER A 15 -2.60 -27.15 -23.55
C SER A 15 -1.40 -27.96 -24.02
N SER A 16 -0.41 -28.09 -23.13
CA SER A 16 0.42 -29.28 -23.12
C SER A 16 -0.13 -30.18 -22.01
N SER A 17 0.00 -31.49 -22.12
CA SER A 17 -0.54 -32.47 -21.16
C SER A 17 -0.11 -32.26 -19.70
N ASN A 18 0.85 -31.36 -19.44
CA ASN A 18 1.37 -31.04 -18.11
C ASN A 18 1.02 -29.63 -17.61
N PHE A 19 0.31 -28.81 -18.39
CA PHE A 19 -0.01 -27.43 -18.01
C PHE A 19 -1.33 -26.99 -18.62
N VAL A 20 -2.36 -26.88 -17.78
CA VAL A 20 -3.68 -26.36 -18.15
C VAL A 20 -3.90 -25.03 -17.43
N MET A 21 -3.93 -23.94 -18.20
CA MET A 21 -4.38 -22.63 -17.71
C MET A 21 -5.87 -22.47 -18.05
N PRO A 22 -6.78 -22.40 -17.06
CA PRO A 22 -8.19 -22.15 -17.33
C PRO A 22 -8.37 -20.80 -18.05
N ALA A 23 -9.29 -20.74 -19.01
CA ALA A 23 -9.58 -19.50 -19.76
C ALA A 23 -9.99 -18.33 -18.84
N SER A 24 -10.54 -18.62 -17.65
CA SER A 24 -10.84 -17.61 -16.62
C SER A 24 -9.60 -16.93 -16.06
N VAL A 25 -8.46 -17.64 -15.98
CA VAL A 25 -7.17 -17.09 -15.54
C VAL A 25 -6.59 -16.18 -16.61
N ILE A 26 -6.69 -16.57 -17.88
CA ILE A 26 -6.17 -15.78 -19.03
C ILE A 26 -6.98 -14.49 -19.22
N ASN A 27 -8.31 -14.54 -19.07
CA ASN A 27 -9.19 -13.40 -19.37
C ASN A 27 -9.44 -12.47 -18.18
N SER A 28 -9.36 -12.98 -16.95
CA SER A 28 -9.76 -12.22 -15.75
C SER A 28 -8.69 -12.21 -14.66
N GLY A 29 -7.50 -12.77 -14.92
CA GLY A 29 -6.36 -12.75 -14.01
C GLY A 29 -6.59 -13.46 -12.67
N GLY A 30 -7.60 -14.33 -12.59
CA GLY A 30 -7.98 -15.02 -11.35
C GLY A 30 -8.29 -16.50 -11.56
N GLY A 31 -7.63 -17.35 -10.78
CA GLY A 31 -7.90 -18.80 -10.68
C GLY A 31 -6.65 -19.65 -10.43
N ASP A 32 -6.86 -20.89 -10.01
CA ASP A 32 -5.79 -21.85 -9.74
C ASP A 32 -5.23 -22.46 -11.03
N MET A 33 -3.90 -22.52 -11.13
CA MET A 33 -3.21 -23.26 -12.18
C MET A 33 -2.89 -24.66 -11.65
N ALA A 34 -3.33 -25.70 -12.36
CA ALA A 34 -3.14 -27.08 -11.94
C ALA A 34 -2.27 -27.87 -12.94
N SER A 35 -1.27 -28.56 -12.39
CA SER A 35 -0.53 -29.66 -13.01
C SER A 35 -0.56 -30.86 -12.05
N THR A 36 -0.42 -32.07 -12.56
CA THR A 36 -0.44 -33.32 -11.75
C THR A 36 0.55 -33.29 -10.58
N ASN A 37 1.63 -32.49 -10.69
CA ASN A 37 2.69 -32.42 -9.69
C ASN A 37 2.86 -31.03 -9.03
N TYR A 38 2.13 -30.00 -9.46
CA TYR A 38 2.28 -28.63 -8.96
C TYR A 38 0.95 -27.87 -8.98
N LYS A 39 0.64 -27.16 -7.90
CA LYS A 39 -0.41 -26.14 -7.85
C LYS A 39 0.25 -24.78 -7.67
N LEU A 40 -0.02 -23.85 -8.57
CA LEU A 40 0.40 -22.46 -8.47
C LEU A 40 -0.84 -21.58 -8.39
N SER A 41 -1.01 -20.86 -7.29
CA SER A 41 -2.04 -19.83 -7.17
C SER A 41 -1.43 -18.53 -7.69
N SER A 42 -1.93 -18.04 -8.83
CA SER A 42 -1.50 -16.76 -9.40
C SER A 42 -2.41 -15.63 -8.94
N SER A 43 -1.83 -14.46 -8.72
CA SER A 43 -2.52 -13.22 -8.34
C SER A 43 -2.30 -12.07 -9.32
N LEU A 44 -1.74 -12.38 -10.47
CA LEU A 44 -1.47 -11.41 -11.51
C LEU A 44 -2.75 -11.16 -12.30
N GLY A 45 -3.66 -10.46 -11.63
CA GLY A 45 -4.89 -9.86 -12.13
C GLY A 45 -5.29 -8.60 -11.35
N ASP A 46 -4.51 -8.17 -10.35
CA ASP A 46 -4.75 -6.93 -9.64
C ASP A 46 -3.96 -5.80 -10.30
N SER A 47 -4.67 -4.83 -10.85
CA SER A 47 -4.10 -3.57 -11.27
C SER A 47 -3.36 -2.94 -10.09
N THR A 48 -2.05 -2.91 -10.20
CA THR A 48 -1.12 -2.19 -9.35
C THR A 48 -1.68 -0.85 -8.84
N PHE A 49 -1.98 -0.84 -7.54
CA PHE A 49 -2.07 0.27 -6.58
C PHE A 49 -3.32 1.17 -6.50
N GLY A 50 -3.77 1.34 -5.25
CA GLY A 50 -4.51 2.52 -4.77
C GLY A 50 -5.56 2.23 -3.69
N ALA A 51 -6.23 1.08 -3.76
CA ALA A 51 -7.37 0.79 -2.90
C ALA A 51 -7.39 -0.68 -2.45
N ARG A 52 -7.95 -0.94 -1.26
CA ARG A 52 -8.34 -2.29 -0.85
C ARG A 52 -9.25 -2.89 -1.93
N GLN A 53 -8.79 -3.94 -2.61
CA GLN A 53 -9.65 -4.79 -3.42
C GLN A 53 -10.45 -5.69 -2.47
N SER A 54 -11.74 -5.39 -2.29
CA SER A 54 -12.67 -6.28 -1.58
C SER A 54 -13.56 -6.99 -2.58
N SER A 55 -13.44 -8.32 -2.64
CA SER A 55 -14.49 -9.19 -3.19
C SER A 55 -15.13 -9.98 -2.05
N ALA A 56 -16.31 -10.55 -2.27
CA ALA A 56 -17.02 -11.34 -1.24
C ALA A 56 -16.20 -12.50 -0.66
N ASN A 57 -15.14 -12.93 -1.34
CA ASN A 57 -14.29 -14.08 -0.96
C ASN A 57 -12.79 -13.73 -0.82
N LEU A 58 -12.40 -12.47 -1.04
CA LEU A 58 -11.00 -12.04 -0.95
C LEU A 58 -10.92 -10.60 -0.42
N ALA A 59 -10.29 -10.44 0.74
CA ALA A 59 -9.89 -9.14 1.28
C ALA A 59 -8.36 -9.06 1.24
N LEU A 60 -7.82 -8.33 0.26
CA LEU A 60 -6.39 -8.03 0.24
C LEU A 60 -6.11 -6.95 1.28
N SER A 61 -5.38 -7.33 2.33
CA SER A 61 -4.86 -6.37 3.29
C SER A 61 -3.71 -5.59 2.66
N PRO A 62 -3.57 -4.27 2.92
CA PRO A 62 -2.34 -3.56 2.62
C PRO A 62 -1.14 -4.36 3.17
N GLY A 63 -0.15 -4.65 2.33
CA GLY A 63 1.05 -5.40 2.71
C GLY A 63 1.15 -6.86 2.27
N PHE A 64 0.06 -7.52 1.87
CA PHE A 64 0.12 -8.94 1.48
C PHE A 64 1.02 -9.20 0.25
N TRP A 65 0.87 -8.41 -0.81
CA TRP A 65 1.68 -8.57 -2.03
C TRP A 65 3.16 -8.21 -1.84
N PRO A 66 3.54 -7.11 -1.17
CA PRO A 66 4.94 -6.82 -0.86
C PRO A 66 5.71 -7.97 -0.22
N THR A 67 5.10 -8.69 0.73
CA THR A 67 5.70 -9.88 1.35
C THR A 67 5.86 -11.05 0.37
N VAL A 68 4.98 -11.19 -0.63
CA VAL A 68 4.98 -12.30 -1.60
C VAL A 68 5.94 -12.06 -2.77
N ILE A 69 6.09 -10.82 -3.25
CA ILE A 69 6.95 -10.49 -4.41
C ILE A 69 8.33 -9.96 -4.03
N GLY A 70 8.69 -9.93 -2.74
CA GLY A 70 10.02 -9.50 -2.28
C GLY A 70 10.31 -8.02 -2.51
N VAL A 71 9.30 -7.20 -2.82
CA VAL A 71 9.41 -5.76 -2.74
C VAL A 71 9.19 -5.38 -1.28
N THR A 72 10.17 -4.74 -0.66
CA THR A 72 10.03 -4.21 0.69
C THR A 72 8.75 -3.40 0.76
N GLN A 73 7.83 -3.85 1.61
CA GLN A 73 6.60 -3.14 1.94
C GLN A 73 6.96 -1.70 2.27
N GLY A 74 6.62 -0.77 1.38
CA GLY A 74 6.63 0.64 1.71
C GLY A 74 5.65 0.92 2.85
N CYS A 75 5.62 2.14 3.35
CA CYS A 75 4.74 2.47 4.47
C CYS A 75 3.26 2.27 4.10
N VAL A 76 2.36 2.11 5.08
CA VAL A 76 0.92 2.12 4.82
C VAL A 76 0.37 3.33 5.55
N LEU A 77 -0.30 4.23 4.81
CA LEU A 77 -0.87 5.43 5.42
C LEU A 77 -2.25 5.19 6.02
N ASP A 78 -3.06 4.28 5.46
CA ASP A 78 -4.35 3.85 6.03
C ASP A 78 -4.13 2.72 7.06
N ILE A 79 -3.71 3.09 8.27
CA ILE A 79 -3.35 2.15 9.34
C ILE A 79 -4.53 1.73 10.18
N ASP A 80 -5.62 2.50 10.27
CA ASP A 80 -6.87 1.99 10.83
C ASP A 80 -7.66 1.12 9.84
N GLY A 81 -7.39 1.21 8.54
CA GLY A 81 -8.03 0.38 7.53
C GLY A 81 -9.45 0.82 7.19
N ASP A 82 -9.82 2.06 7.49
CA ASP A 82 -11.14 2.63 7.22
C ASP A 82 -11.33 3.05 5.74
N GLN A 83 -10.30 2.85 4.90
CA GLN A 83 -10.20 3.20 3.48
C GLN A 83 -10.00 4.70 3.19
N THR A 84 -9.76 5.50 4.22
CA THR A 84 -9.57 6.95 4.13
C THR A 84 -8.28 7.33 4.82
N ILE A 85 -7.31 7.83 4.07
CA ILE A 85 -6.10 8.40 4.67
C ILE A 85 -6.47 9.71 5.36
N SER A 86 -6.43 9.73 6.69
CA SER A 86 -6.81 10.90 7.49
C SER A 86 -5.71 11.37 8.43
N ALA A 87 -5.42 12.67 8.45
CA ALA A 87 -4.44 13.25 9.37
C ALA A 87 -4.85 13.08 10.85
N THR A 88 -6.16 13.13 11.16
CA THR A 88 -6.67 13.07 12.53
C THR A 88 -6.86 11.66 13.05
N SER A 89 -6.88 10.67 12.17
CA SER A 89 -6.89 9.25 12.53
C SER A 89 -5.49 8.66 12.33
N ASP A 90 -5.15 8.28 11.10
CA ASP A 90 -3.89 7.63 10.76
C ASP A 90 -2.67 8.48 11.08
N GLY A 91 -2.68 9.75 10.68
CA GLY A 91 -1.54 10.66 10.88
C GLY A 91 -1.23 10.84 12.36
N LEU A 92 -2.26 11.00 13.18
CA LEU A 92 -2.12 11.11 14.63
C LEU A 92 -1.59 9.79 15.25
N MET A 93 -2.10 8.64 14.81
CA MET A 93 -1.65 7.33 15.30
C MET A 93 -0.20 7.04 14.88
N LEU A 94 0.19 7.35 13.64
CA LEU A 94 1.56 7.23 13.15
C LEU A 94 2.51 8.16 13.91
N LEU A 95 2.12 9.42 14.15
CA LEU A 95 2.92 10.36 14.94
C LEU A 95 3.13 9.83 16.37
N ARG A 96 2.08 9.32 17.01
CA ARG A 96 2.18 8.74 18.36
C ARG A 96 3.08 7.52 18.39
N ALA A 97 3.02 6.67 17.38
CA ALA A 97 3.93 5.54 17.25
C ALA A 97 5.38 5.99 17.03
N MET A 98 5.63 7.04 16.23
CA MET A 98 6.98 7.64 16.07
C MET A 98 7.54 8.18 17.40
N LEU A 99 6.68 8.66 18.30
CA LEU A 99 7.05 9.06 19.66
C LEU A 99 7.29 7.88 20.60
N GLY A 100 7.17 6.63 20.12
CA GLY A 100 7.35 5.40 20.90
C GLY A 100 6.14 5.01 21.73
N LEU A 101 4.97 5.64 21.53
CA LEU A 101 3.75 5.27 22.23
C LEU A 101 3.18 3.96 21.67
N THR A 102 2.51 3.20 22.54
CA THR A 102 1.83 1.93 22.20
C THR A 102 0.53 1.80 22.98
N GLY A 103 -0.29 0.81 22.64
CA GLY A 103 -1.56 0.56 23.33
C GLY A 103 -2.58 1.69 23.13
N ASP A 104 -3.39 1.94 24.16
CA ASP A 104 -4.44 2.95 24.12
C ASP A 104 -3.89 4.37 23.91
N ALA A 105 -2.62 4.62 24.25
CA ALA A 105 -1.99 5.92 24.01
C ALA A 105 -1.90 6.25 22.51
N VAL A 106 -1.83 5.24 21.63
CA VAL A 106 -1.86 5.44 20.17
C VAL A 106 -3.28 5.73 19.69
N THR A 107 -4.26 4.96 20.15
CA THR A 107 -5.63 4.98 19.59
C THR A 107 -6.58 6.00 20.25
N ALA A 108 -6.26 6.49 21.45
CA ALA A 108 -7.13 7.39 22.22
C ALA A 108 -7.51 8.66 21.44
N GLY A 109 -8.79 8.78 21.10
CA GLY A 109 -9.33 9.93 20.35
C GLY A 109 -8.86 10.01 18.90
N ALA A 110 -8.18 8.99 18.38
CA ALA A 110 -7.78 8.91 16.97
C ALA A 110 -8.68 7.93 16.18
N THR A 111 -9.38 7.01 16.84
CA THR A 111 -10.26 6.05 16.15
C THR A 111 -11.51 6.69 15.55
N VAL A 112 -11.90 6.24 14.35
CA VAL A 112 -13.11 6.67 13.66
C VAL A 112 -14.32 5.75 13.94
N PRO A 113 -15.57 6.26 13.82
CA PRO A 113 -16.79 5.45 13.95
C PRO A 113 -17.09 4.68 12.64
N ASN A 114 -16.13 3.87 12.18
CA ASN A 114 -16.27 2.97 11.04
C ASN A 114 -16.30 1.51 11.53
N ALA A 115 -17.15 0.66 10.95
CA ALA A 115 -17.30 -0.74 11.33
C ALA A 115 -16.11 -1.61 10.88
N ASN A 116 -15.44 -1.21 9.79
CA ASN A 116 -14.31 -1.90 9.19
C ASN A 116 -12.96 -1.38 9.72
N ALA A 117 -12.95 -0.28 10.47
CA ALA A 117 -11.74 0.28 11.06
C ALA A 117 -11.24 -0.58 12.23
N ARG A 118 -9.92 -0.72 12.29
CA ARG A 118 -9.14 -1.22 13.41
C ARG A 118 -9.17 -0.20 14.53
N LYS A 119 -9.48 -0.63 15.74
CA LYS A 119 -9.72 0.27 16.90
C LYS A 119 -8.75 0.05 18.04
N THR A 120 -8.04 -1.07 18.04
CA THR A 120 -7.10 -1.42 19.09
C THR A 120 -5.68 -1.42 18.56
N TRP A 121 -4.71 -1.15 19.45
CA TRP A 121 -3.30 -1.21 19.09
C TRP A 121 -2.89 -2.59 18.55
N GLN A 122 -3.43 -3.68 19.09
CA GLN A 122 -3.13 -5.04 18.62
C GLN A 122 -3.52 -5.25 17.16
N GLN A 123 -4.58 -4.57 16.69
CA GLN A 123 -5.00 -4.61 15.29
C GLN A 123 -4.13 -3.71 14.41
N ILE A 124 -3.66 -2.57 14.94
CA ILE A 124 -2.98 -1.51 14.19
C ILE A 124 -1.46 -1.73 14.11
N ALA A 125 -0.82 -2.18 15.19
CA ALA A 125 0.64 -2.35 15.28
C ALA A 125 1.27 -3.11 14.11
N PRO A 126 0.66 -4.18 13.56
CA PRO A 126 1.21 -4.89 12.40
C PRO A 126 1.33 -4.05 11.12
N TYR A 127 0.61 -2.92 11.04
CA TYR A 127 0.57 -2.02 9.88
C TYR A 127 1.47 -0.80 10.05
N VAL A 128 2.08 -0.63 11.23
CA VAL A 128 2.94 0.50 11.54
C VAL A 128 4.38 0.16 11.16
N HIS A 129 4.81 0.67 10.01
CA HIS A 129 6.18 0.50 9.49
C HIS A 129 6.96 1.80 9.59
N LEU A 130 7.39 2.17 10.80
CA LEU A 130 8.07 3.44 11.06
C LEU A 130 9.35 3.61 10.24
N ALA A 131 10.14 2.55 10.06
CA ALA A 131 11.37 2.61 9.27
C ALA A 131 11.16 3.01 7.79
N ALA A 132 9.93 2.87 7.26
CA ALA A 132 9.56 3.31 5.92
C ALA A 132 8.97 4.74 5.91
N LEU A 133 8.98 5.46 7.04
CA LEU A 133 8.47 6.82 7.19
C LEU A 133 9.60 7.84 7.39
N ASP A 134 10.82 7.55 6.94
CA ASP A 134 11.87 8.56 6.74
C ASP A 134 11.51 9.38 5.48
N LEU A 135 10.74 10.45 5.67
CA LEU A 135 10.24 11.33 4.63
C LEU A 135 11.27 12.40 4.28
N ASP A 136 12.03 12.88 5.27
CA ASP A 136 13.06 13.91 5.06
C ASP A 136 14.35 13.36 4.44
N GLY A 137 14.53 12.04 4.44
CA GLY A 137 15.66 11.32 3.85
C GLY A 137 16.90 11.30 4.73
N SER A 138 16.77 11.53 6.03
CA SER A 138 17.87 11.58 6.98
C SER A 138 18.48 10.21 7.30
N GLY A 139 17.77 9.12 6.98
CA GLY A 139 18.13 7.75 7.34
C GLY A 139 17.60 7.31 8.70
N ASP A 140 16.98 8.22 9.46
CA ASP A 140 16.32 7.96 10.73
C ASP A 140 14.84 8.40 10.65
N THR A 141 13.97 7.80 11.46
CA THR A 141 12.57 8.23 11.57
C THR A 141 12.37 9.08 12.82
N SER A 142 11.94 10.32 12.65
CA SER A 142 11.73 11.28 13.73
C SER A 142 10.34 11.90 13.67
N ALA A 143 9.63 11.88 14.81
CA ALA A 143 8.34 12.55 14.93
C ALA A 143 8.40 14.07 14.68
N ALA A 144 9.55 14.70 14.98
CA ALA A 144 9.71 16.15 14.87
C ALA A 144 9.95 16.63 13.43
N THR A 145 10.52 15.78 12.57
CA THR A 145 10.74 16.10 11.16
C THR A 145 9.74 15.32 10.30
N ASP A 146 9.85 14.00 10.24
CA ASP A 146 8.99 13.13 9.43
C ASP A 146 7.53 13.17 9.85
N GLY A 147 7.26 13.14 11.16
CA GLY A 147 5.90 13.23 11.68
C GLY A 147 5.21 14.55 11.32
N VAL A 148 5.96 15.66 11.34
CA VAL A 148 5.46 16.98 10.94
C VAL A 148 5.23 17.05 9.44
N LEU A 149 6.17 16.53 8.63
CA LEU A 149 6.00 16.44 7.18
C LEU A 149 4.78 15.60 6.83
N LEU A 150 4.65 14.40 7.41
CA LEU A 150 3.54 13.49 7.20
C LEU A 150 2.19 14.17 7.49
N LEU A 151 2.05 14.81 8.65
CA LEU A 151 0.81 15.48 9.02
C LEU A 151 0.47 16.63 8.08
N ARG A 152 1.43 17.46 7.68
CA ARG A 152 1.20 18.55 6.73
C ARG A 152 0.66 18.03 5.41
N VAL A 153 1.26 16.95 4.90
CA VAL A 153 0.81 16.31 3.66
C VAL A 153 -0.60 15.74 3.80
N MET A 154 -0.90 15.05 4.92
CA MET A 154 -2.23 14.50 5.18
C MET A 154 -3.31 15.58 5.41
N PHE A 155 -2.94 16.76 5.91
CA PHE A 155 -3.83 17.93 5.96
C PHE A 155 -4.01 18.63 4.60
N GLY A 156 -3.36 18.14 3.55
CA GLY A 156 -3.49 18.66 2.19
C GLY A 156 -2.62 19.87 1.89
N LEU A 157 -1.60 20.15 2.69
CA LEU A 157 -0.61 21.18 2.35
C LEU A 157 0.26 20.68 1.19
N THR A 158 0.67 21.59 0.33
CA THR A 158 1.54 21.31 -0.82
C THR A 158 2.64 22.36 -0.96
N GLY A 159 3.64 22.10 -1.81
CA GLY A 159 4.72 23.03 -2.09
C GLY A 159 5.60 23.32 -0.87
N SER A 160 6.06 24.56 -0.76
CA SER A 160 6.92 25.00 0.35
C SER A 160 6.23 24.91 1.71
N ALA A 161 4.90 24.94 1.78
CA ALA A 161 4.17 24.83 3.05
C ALA A 161 4.42 23.48 3.75
N VAL A 162 4.73 22.42 2.99
CA VAL A 162 5.08 21.12 3.55
C VAL A 162 6.44 21.16 4.24
N THR A 163 7.46 21.73 3.59
CA THR A 163 8.85 21.67 4.08
C THR A 163 9.27 22.88 4.92
N GLN A 164 8.49 23.97 4.95
CA GLN A 164 8.87 25.21 5.61
C GLN A 164 9.09 25.03 7.12
N GLY A 165 10.27 25.43 7.60
CA GLY A 165 10.64 25.38 9.01
C GLY A 165 10.96 23.98 9.54
N VAL A 166 10.92 22.94 8.70
CA VAL A 166 11.45 21.62 9.04
C VAL A 166 12.92 21.61 8.64
N VAL A 167 13.80 21.29 9.59
CA VAL A 167 15.22 21.06 9.31
C VAL A 167 15.35 19.62 8.79
N ALA A 168 15.00 19.43 7.51
CA ALA A 168 15.10 18.15 6.83
C ALA A 168 16.57 17.80 6.62
N ALA A 169 17.14 16.93 7.46
CA ALA A 169 18.56 16.60 7.39
C ALA A 169 18.94 15.91 6.06
N GLY A 170 18.01 15.16 5.46
CA GLY A 170 18.19 14.57 4.12
C GLY A 170 17.88 15.50 2.95
N GLY A 171 17.34 16.70 3.19
CA GLY A 171 17.15 17.73 2.15
C GLY A 171 16.15 17.39 1.05
N ARG A 172 15.26 16.41 1.23
CA ARG A 172 14.23 16.06 0.23
C ARG A 172 13.27 17.21 -0.04
N SER A 173 12.98 17.45 -1.30
CA SER A 173 12.00 18.46 -1.70
C SER A 173 10.57 17.94 -1.49
N TRP A 174 9.59 18.85 -1.52
CA TRP A 174 8.18 18.47 -1.55
C TRP A 174 7.88 17.45 -2.66
N ASN A 175 8.44 17.65 -3.85
CA ASN A 175 8.20 16.75 -4.97
C ASN A 175 8.73 15.33 -4.70
N ASP A 176 9.87 15.21 -4.02
CA ASP A 176 10.46 13.91 -3.65
C ASP A 176 9.61 13.21 -2.59
N ILE A 177 9.20 13.95 -1.55
CA ILE A 177 8.34 13.45 -0.47
C ILE A 177 7.00 12.95 -1.04
N ARG A 178 6.37 13.76 -1.89
CA ARG A 178 5.11 13.43 -2.55
C ARG A 178 5.24 12.18 -3.41
N THR A 179 6.28 12.13 -4.23
CA THR A 179 6.55 10.97 -5.10
C THR A 179 6.73 9.73 -4.25
N TYR A 180 7.51 9.82 -3.17
CA TYR A 180 7.74 8.72 -2.25
C TYR A 180 6.42 8.21 -1.63
N LEU A 181 5.61 9.10 -1.07
CA LEU A 181 4.34 8.73 -0.43
C LEU A 181 3.32 8.15 -1.42
N ASN A 182 3.23 8.69 -2.63
CA ASN A 182 2.31 8.20 -3.65
C ASN A 182 2.76 6.86 -4.25
N THR A 183 4.07 6.66 -4.41
CA THR A 183 4.62 5.44 -5.03
C THR A 183 4.74 4.28 -4.03
N TYR A 184 5.24 4.56 -2.82
CA TYR A 184 5.58 3.50 -1.87
C TYR A 184 4.57 3.35 -0.75
N CYS A 185 3.77 4.40 -0.46
CA CYS A 185 2.91 4.41 0.70
C CYS A 185 1.40 4.39 0.45
N GLY A 186 1.01 4.21 -0.83
CA GLY A 186 -0.39 4.18 -1.24
C GLY A 186 -1.09 5.53 -1.11
N GLY A 187 -0.34 6.63 -1.02
CA GLY A 187 -0.89 7.98 -1.02
C GLY A 187 -1.41 8.40 -2.40
N ASN A 188 -2.25 9.42 -2.42
CA ASN A 188 -2.65 10.11 -3.65
C ASN A 188 -2.70 11.62 -3.42
N PHE A 189 -1.56 12.18 -3.03
CA PHE A 189 -1.43 13.60 -2.70
C PHE A 189 -1.32 14.46 -3.97
N SER A 190 -1.97 15.63 -3.93
CA SER A 190 -1.90 16.65 -4.99
C SER A 190 -0.46 17.10 -5.24
N PRO A 191 -0.08 17.52 -6.45
CA PRO A 191 1.15 18.28 -6.70
C PRO A 191 1.24 19.54 -5.84
#